data_AF-A0A1Z8VF70-F1
#
_entry.id   AF-A0A1Z8VF70-F1
#
_cell.length_a   1.000
_cell.length_b   1.000
_cell.length_c   1.000
_cell.angle_alpha   90.00
_cell.angle_beta   90.00
_cell.angle_gamma   90.00
#
_symmetry.space_group_name_H-M   'P 1'
#
loop_
_entity.id
_entity.type
_entity.pdbx_description
1 polymer ?
#
loop_
_entity_poly.entity_id
_entity_poly.type
_entity_poly.pdbx_seq_one_letter_code
_entity_poly.pdbx_strand_id
1 'polypeptide(L)' 'MKLTAEQYDAYIRDGFLVFPELFDEAEVNILRNEADRLRQIDAEGIFREGNDGMAKTMFRMHEPDGPTYS' A
#
# COMPACT_ATOMS: atom_id res chain seq x y z
N MET A 1 10.39 0.80 -15.03
CA MET A 1 9.64 1.78 -15.86
C MET A 1 10.48 3.04 -16.01
N LYS A 2 10.47 3.72 -17.18
CA LYS A 2 11.09 5.04 -17.37
C LYS A 2 9.98 6.03 -17.72
N LEU A 3 10.04 7.25 -17.18
CA LEU A 3 9.09 8.30 -17.51
C LEU A 3 9.31 8.78 -18.95
N THR A 4 8.24 9.21 -19.62
CA THR A 4 8.36 9.99 -20.84
C THR A 4 8.87 11.39 -20.51
N ALA A 5 9.38 12.12 -21.50
CA ALA A 5 9.78 13.52 -21.32
C ALA A 5 8.58 14.37 -20.83
N GLU A 6 7.40 14.14 -21.38
CA GLU A 6 6.17 14.83 -21.00
C GLU A 6 5.77 14.57 -19.54
N GLN A 7 5.88 13.32 -19.07
CA GLN A 7 5.64 12.97 -17.67
C GLN A 7 6.68 13.60 -16.75
N TYR A 8 7.95 13.64 -17.17
CA TYR A 8 8.99 14.32 -16.40
C TYR A 8 8.68 15.81 -16.24
N ASP A 9 8.34 16.50 -17.33
CA ASP A 9 8.00 17.92 -17.32
C ASP A 9 6.74 18.21 -16.50
N ALA A 10 5.72 17.34 -16.59
CA ALA A 10 4.52 17.43 -15.76
C ALA A 10 4.84 17.27 -14.27
N TYR A 11 5.71 16.33 -13.90
CA TYR A 11 6.14 16.18 -12.50
C TYR A 11 6.88 17.42 -11.98
N ILE A 12 7.79 17.99 -12.77
CA ILE A 12 8.52 19.21 -12.38
C ILE A 12 7.57 20.40 -12.19
N ARG A 13 6.55 20.52 -13.04
CA ARG A 13 5.57 21.62 -12.98
C ARG A 13 4.56 21.44 -11.84
N ASP A 14 3.99 20.24 -11.72
CA ASP A 14 2.81 19.98 -10.90
C ASP A 14 3.17 19.34 -9.54
N GLY A 15 4.37 18.76 -9.41
CA GLY A 15 4.85 18.10 -8.19
C GLY A 15 4.32 16.68 -7.98
N PHE A 16 3.50 16.16 -8.91
CA PHE A 16 2.95 14.80 -8.85
C PHE A 16 2.68 14.26 -10.26
N LEU A 17 2.47 12.95 -10.36
CA LEU A 17 1.98 12.26 -11.54
C LEU A 17 0.87 11.28 -11.16
N VAL A 18 -0.06 11.05 -12.09
CA VAL A 18 -1.09 10.03 -11.96
C VAL A 18 -0.87 9.00 -13.05
N PHE A 19 -0.68 7.75 -12.66
CA PHE A 19 -0.62 6.60 -13.56
C PHE A 19 -1.94 5.83 -13.43
N PRO A 20 -2.93 6.07 -14.30
CA PRO A 20 -4.15 5.28 -14.27
C PRO A 20 -3.82 3.83 -14.62
N GLU A 21 -4.55 2.90 -14.01
CA GLU A 21 -4.46 1.46 -14.35
C GLU A 21 -3.02 0.91 -14.27
N LEU A 22 -2.22 1.40 -13.32
CA LEU A 22 -0.83 0.94 -13.11
C LEU A 22 -0.76 -0.56 -12.78
N PHE A 23 -1.81 -1.08 -12.15
CA PHE A 23 -2.02 -2.48 -11.86
C PHE A 23 -3.30 -2.95 -12.57
N ASP A 24 -3.30 -4.20 -13.01
CA ASP A 24 -4.53 -4.83 -13.49
C ASP A 24 -5.49 -5.18 -12.33
N GLU A 25 -6.71 -5.59 -12.67
CA GLU A 25 -7.73 -5.90 -11.67
C GLU A 25 -7.32 -7.09 -10.77
N ALA A 26 -6.60 -8.06 -11.30
CA ALA A 26 -6.16 -9.24 -10.54
C ALA A 26 -5.10 -8.85 -9.51
N GLU A 27 -4.11 -8.04 -9.91
CA GLU A 27 -3.08 -7.47 -9.04
C GLU A 27 -3.71 -6.61 -7.92
N VAL A 28 -4.67 -5.75 -8.27
CA VAL A 28 -5.40 -4.94 -7.28
C VAL A 28 -6.13 -5.82 -6.27
N ASN A 29 -6.76 -6.91 -6.73
CA ASN A 29 -7.47 -7.83 -5.84
C ASN A 29 -6.51 -8.57 -4.89
N ILE A 30 -5.31 -8.94 -5.35
CA ILE A 30 -4.28 -9.54 -4.49
C ILE A 30 -3.88 -8.56 -3.38
N LEU A 31 -3.55 -7.31 -3.72
CA LEU A 31 -3.15 -6.29 -2.75
C LEU A 31 -4.28 -5.97 -1.74
N ARG A 32 -5.53 -5.93 -2.21
CA ARG A 32 -6.69 -5.68 -1.35
C ARG A 32 -6.91 -6.82 -0.37
N ASN A 33 -6.86 -8.06 -0.84
CA ASN A 33 -7.05 -9.24 0.02
C ASN A 33 -5.95 -9.31 1.09
N GLU A 34 -4.72 -8.94 0.73
CA GLU A 34 -3.61 -8.93 1.68
C GLU A 34 -3.76 -7.83 2.74
N ALA A 35 -4.16 -6.62 2.34
CA ALA A 35 -4.50 -5.56 3.29
C ALA A 35 -5.65 -5.98 4.23
N ASP A 36 -6.65 -6.70 3.71
CA ASP A 36 -7.78 -7.22 4.48
C ASP A 36 -7.39 -8.32 5.47
N ARG A 37 -6.38 -9.15 5.14
CA ARG A 37 -5.79 -10.12 6.06
C ARG A 37 -5.01 -9.42 7.16
N LEU A 38 -4.10 -8.52 6.78
CA LEU A 38 -3.19 -7.84 7.70
C LEU A 38 -3.92 -7.01 8.76
N ARG A 39 -5.02 -6.32 8.41
CA ARG A 39 -5.80 -5.51 9.36
C ARG A 39 -6.44 -6.33 10.50
N GLN A 40 -6.57 -7.65 10.34
CA GLN A 40 -7.14 -8.55 11.35
C GLN A 40 -6.09 -9.07 12.34
N ILE A 41 -4.81 -8.90 12.04
CA ILE A 41 -3.72 -9.38 12.88
C ILE A 41 -3.60 -8.47 14.10
N ASP A 42 -3.42 -9.06 15.27
CA ASP A 42 -3.07 -8.34 16.49
C ASP A 42 -1.57 -8.53 16.75
N ALA A 43 -0.81 -7.45 16.60
CA ALA A 43 0.64 -7.45 16.72
C ALA A 43 1.13 -6.04 17.09
N GLU A 44 2.28 -5.96 17.77
CA GLU A 44 2.88 -4.71 18.24
C GLU A 44 3.05 -3.65 17.13
N GLY A 45 3.32 -4.07 15.90
CA GLY A 45 3.50 -3.19 14.73
C GLY A 45 2.20 -2.70 14.08
N ILE A 46 1.03 -2.99 14.66
CA ILE A 46 -0.28 -2.63 14.11
C ILE A 46 -0.94 -1.60 15.01
N PHE A 47 -1.05 -0.38 14.50
CA PHE A 47 -1.68 0.73 15.19
C PHE A 47 -3.12 0.90 14.72
N ARG A 48 -4.02 0.93 15.69
CA ARG A 48 -5.46 1.08 15.51
C ARG A 48 -5.89 2.44 16.08
N GLU A 49 -6.68 3.18 15.32
CA GLU A 49 -7.11 4.52 15.71
C GLU A 49 -8.60 4.70 15.42
N GLY A 50 -9.28 5.49 16.26
CA GLY A 50 -10.71 5.72 16.16
C GLY A 50 -11.53 4.74 16.99
N ASN A 51 -12.84 4.94 17.01
CA ASN A 51 -13.76 4.14 17.84
C ASN A 51 -14.10 2.78 17.23
N ASP A 52 -13.72 2.55 15.97
CA ASP A 52 -14.00 1.32 15.22
C ASP A 52 -12.89 0.27 15.34
N GLY A 53 -11.74 0.61 15.95
CA GLY A 53 -10.61 -0.28 16.11
C GLY A 53 -9.94 -0.69 14.79
N MET A 54 -10.18 0.05 13.70
CA MET A 54 -9.58 -0.27 12.41
C MET A 54 -8.07 -0.03 12.44
N ALA A 55 -7.31 -0.99 11.89
CA ALA A 55 -5.88 -0.84 11.68
C ALA A 55 -5.66 0.26 10.63
N LYS A 56 -4.91 1.32 11.00
CA LYS A 56 -4.56 2.42 10.09
C LYS A 56 -3.10 2.41 9.68
N THR A 57 -2.24 1.79 10.47
CA THR A 57 -0.81 1.70 10.17
C THR A 57 -0.31 0.31 10.54
N MET A 58 0.37 -0.34 9.59
CA MET A 58 0.89 -1.69 9.71
C MET A 58 2.37 -1.66 9.31
N PHE A 59 3.25 -1.95 10.27
CA PHE A 59 4.69 -1.98 10.06
C PHE A 59 5.24 -3.40 9.91
N ARG A 60 6.51 -3.50 9.52
CA ARG A 60 7.31 -4.74 9.55
C ARG A 60 6.76 -5.89 8.68
N MET A 61 5.92 -5.58 7.69
CA MET A 61 5.31 -6.57 6.75
C MET A 61 6.33 -7.33 5.88
N HIS A 62 7.57 -6.85 5.81
CA HIS A 62 8.65 -7.46 5.02
C HIS A 62 9.46 -8.50 5.81
N GLU A 63 9.25 -8.63 7.11
CA GLU A 63 10.05 -9.51 7.97
C GLU A 63 9.56 -10.96 7.87
N PRO A 64 10.42 -11.92 7.49
CA PRO A 64 10.00 -13.30 7.19
C PRO A 64 9.58 -14.11 8.42
N ASP A 65 10.03 -13.70 9.60
CA ASP A 65 9.66 -14.29 10.90
C ASP A 65 8.60 -13.46 11.64
N GLY A 66 8.06 -12.42 10.98
CA GLY A 66 7.06 -11.53 11.53
C GLY A 66 5.63 -12.10 11.47
N PRO A 67 4.73 -11.66 12.36
CA PRO A 67 3.34 -12.11 12.39
C PRO A 67 2.55 -11.69 11.14
N THR A 68 3.07 -10.74 10.36
CA THR A 68 2.46 -10.18 9.15
C THR A 68 3.00 -10.81 7.85
N TYR A 69 3.98 -11.71 7.89
CA TYR A 69 4.51 -12.35 6.69
C TYR A 69 3.48 -13.28 6.01
N SER A 70 3.52 -13.37 4.67
CA SER A 70 2.67 -14.25 3.84
C SER A 70 3.42 -14.81 2.64
#